data_AF-A0A510V8H4-F1
#
_entry.id   AF-A0A510V8H4-F1
#
_cell.length_a   1.000
_cell.length_b   1.000
_cell.length_c   1.000
_cell.angle_alpha   90.00
_cell.angle_beta   90.00
_cell.angle_gamma   90.00
#
_symmetry.space_group_name_H-M   'P 1'
#
loop_
_entity.id
_entity.type
_entity.pdbx_description
1 polymer ?
#
loop_
_entity_poly.entity_id
_entity_poly.type
_entity_poly.pdbx_seq_one_letter_code
_entity_poly.pdbx_strand_id
1 'polypeptide(L)'
;MDPVARAENRVADLRALLHDFREARNRAPALTSPADAVGARGTWTGTAADRLHRENLAPMSGSLPRDLDRAEDAILGEIAHAERAARTARDRATNEPA
;
A
#
# COMPACT_ATOMS: atom_id res chain seq x y z
N MET A 1 -12.49 0.92 -29.70
CA MET A 1 -11.34 1.26 -28.83
C MET A 1 -10.37 0.10 -28.88
N ASP A 2 -9.13 0.37 -29.30
CA ASP A 2 -8.06 -0.61 -29.46
C ASP A 2 -7.78 -1.38 -28.14
N PRO A 3 -7.80 -2.72 -28.14
CA PRO A 3 -7.45 -3.54 -26.97
C PRO A 3 -6.08 -3.23 -26.37
N VAL A 4 -5.10 -2.87 -27.21
CA VAL A 4 -3.74 -2.52 -26.76
C VAL A 4 -3.80 -1.19 -26.01
N ALA A 5 -4.36 -0.15 -26.63
CA ALA A 5 -4.55 1.15 -25.98
C ALA A 5 -5.32 1.06 -24.66
N ARG A 6 -6.36 0.21 -24.57
CA ARG A 6 -7.09 -0.01 -23.31
C ARG A 6 -6.19 -0.63 -22.22
N ALA A 7 -5.38 -1.61 -22.58
CA ALA A 7 -4.49 -2.28 -21.63
C ALA A 7 -3.35 -1.35 -21.17
N GLU A 8 -2.79 -0.54 -22.07
CA GLU A 8 -1.78 0.46 -21.75
C GLU A 8 -2.32 1.57 -20.83
N ASN A 9 -3.52 2.08 -21.11
CA ASN A 9 -4.20 3.04 -20.25
C ASN A 9 -4.40 2.48 -18.83
N ARG A 10 -4.80 1.21 -18.72
CA ARG A 10 -4.97 0.56 -17.41
C ARG A 10 -3.65 0.51 -16.62
N VAL A 11 -2.52 0.25 -17.28
CA VAL A 11 -1.19 0.28 -16.63
C VAL A 11 -0.85 1.70 -16.16
N ALA A 12 -1.14 2.71 -16.98
CA ALA A 12 -0.92 4.11 -16.62
C ALA A 12 -1.75 4.53 -15.40
N ASP A 13 -3.04 4.18 -15.37
CA ASP A 13 -3.95 4.48 -14.25
C ASP A 13 -3.45 3.83 -12.94
N LEU A 14 -2.98 2.59 -13.00
CA LEU A 14 -2.46 1.89 -11.81
C LEU A 14 -1.14 2.49 -11.30
N ARG A 15 -0.28 2.97 -12.21
CA ARG A 15 0.95 3.67 -11.83
C ARG A 15 0.67 5.03 -11.20
N ALA A 16 -0.34 5.76 -11.69
CA ALA A 16 -0.80 6.99 -11.07
C ALA A 16 -1.38 6.72 -9.67
N LEU A 17 -2.20 5.68 -9.52
CA LEU A 17 -2.71 5.25 -8.22
C LEU A 17 -1.58 4.92 -7.23
N LEU A 18 -0.53 4.21 -7.67
CA LEU A 18 0.62 3.90 -6.82
C LEU A 18 1.37 5.16 -6.38
N HIS A 19 1.53 6.13 -7.28
CA HIS A 19 2.14 7.41 -6.96
C HIS A 19 1.34 8.15 -5.88
N ASP A 20 0.03 8.31 -6.09
CA ASP A 20 -0.86 9.02 -5.17
C ASP A 20 -0.95 8.30 -3.81
N PHE A 21 -0.95 6.97 -3.83
CA PHE A 21 -0.91 6.15 -2.61
C PHE A 21 0.36 6.41 -1.79
N ARG A 22 1.53 6.39 -2.44
CA ARG A 22 2.82 6.67 -1.77
C ARG A 22 2.88 8.09 -1.22
N GLU A 23 2.34 9.04 -1.96
CA GLU A 23 2.27 10.42 -1.49
C GLU A 23 1.36 10.55 -0.25
N ALA A 24 0.19 9.92 -0.26
CA ALA A 24 -0.70 9.87 0.89
C ALA A 24 -0.06 9.15 2.10
N ARG A 25 0.62 8.01 1.86
CA ARG A 25 1.36 7.25 2.88
C ARG A 25 2.42 8.10 3.56
N ASN A 26 3.18 8.90 2.81
CA ASN A 26 4.22 9.77 3.36
C ASN A 26 3.65 10.91 4.22
N ARG A 27 2.38 11.27 4.02
CA ARG A 27 1.67 12.26 4.84
C ARG A 27 0.96 11.64 6.05
N ALA A 28 0.87 10.30 6.11
CA ALA A 28 0.21 9.63 7.21
C ALA A 28 1.05 9.78 8.50
N PRO A 29 0.48 10.29 9.60
CA PRO A 29 1.21 10.43 10.85
C PRO A 29 1.60 9.05 11.39
N ALA A 30 2.88 8.86 11.67
CA ALA A 30 3.37 7.62 12.28
C ALA A 30 2.97 7.59 13.77
N LEU A 31 2.06 6.67 14.12
CA LEU A 31 1.67 6.44 15.52
C LEU A 31 2.72 5.67 16.33
N THR A 32 3.73 5.11 15.66
CA THR A 32 4.82 4.35 16.30
C THR A 32 5.59 5.20 17.29
N SER A 33 6.04 6.38 16.90
CA SER A 33 6.85 7.25 17.78
C SER A 33 6.07 7.76 19.00
N PRO A 34 4.81 8.21 18.89
CA PRO A 34 3.99 8.53 20.05
C PRO A 34 3.65 7.32 20.92
N ALA A 35 3.34 6.15 20.33
CA ALA A 35 3.01 4.94 21.08
C ALA A 35 4.22 4.41 21.87
N ASP A 36 5.42 4.44 21.29
CA ASP A 36 6.67 4.06 21.96
C ASP A 36 7.00 5.01 23.12
N ALA A 37 6.73 6.32 22.96
CA ALA A 37 6.92 7.31 24.03
C ALA A 37 5.99 7.05 25.24
N VAL A 38 4.76 6.58 24.99
CA VAL A 38 3.82 6.19 26.05
C VAL A 38 4.24 4.89 26.76
N GLY A 39 5.05 4.04 26.12
CA GLY A 39 5.62 2.81 26.69
C GLY A 39 7.02 2.94 27.29
N ALA A 40 7.67 4.11 27.16
CA ALA A 40 9.02 4.32 27.66
C ALA A 40 9.08 4.17 29.19
N ARG A 41 10.09 3.43 29.69
CA ARG A 41 10.29 3.26 31.14
C ARG A 41 10.40 4.62 31.83
N GLY A 42 9.48 4.90 32.74
CA GLY A 42 9.50 6.09 33.59
C GLY A 42 8.52 7.21 33.20
N THR A 43 7.83 7.14 32.06
CA THR A 43 6.83 8.16 31.69
C THR A 43 5.47 7.87 32.32
N TRP A 44 5.00 6.62 32.32
CA TRP A 44 3.74 6.21 32.95
C TRP A 44 3.98 4.99 33.87
N THR A 45 3.71 5.15 35.17
CA THR A 45 3.88 4.08 36.18
C THR A 45 2.52 3.53 36.61
N GLY A 46 2.31 2.21 36.49
CA GLY A 46 1.09 1.54 36.96
C GLY A 46 0.55 0.48 36.00
N THR A 47 -0.20 -0.48 36.53
CA THR A 47 -0.75 -1.62 35.77
C THR A 47 -1.79 -1.21 34.73
N ALA A 48 -2.54 -0.14 34.96
CA ALA A 48 -3.52 0.39 34.00
C ALA A 48 -2.83 1.03 32.78
N ALA A 49 -1.72 1.73 32.98
CA ALA A 49 -0.90 2.31 31.92
C ALA A 49 -0.27 1.25 31.03
N ASP A 50 0.34 0.23 31.65
CA ASP A 50 0.93 -0.92 30.97
C ASP A 50 -0.13 -1.70 30.17
N ARG A 51 -1.34 -1.88 30.74
CA ARG A 51 -2.47 -2.48 30.04
C ARG A 51 -2.92 -1.65 28.83
N LEU A 52 -3.12 -0.33 29.00
CA LEU A 52 -3.50 0.56 27.90
C LEU A 52 -2.49 0.51 26.76
N HIS A 53 -1.19 0.55 27.08
CA HIS A 53 -0.13 0.48 26.09
C HIS A 53 -0.14 -0.86 25.34
N ARG A 54 -0.16 -1.99 26.07
CA ARG A 54 -0.08 -3.34 25.48
C ARG A 54 -1.34 -3.74 24.70
N GLU A 55 -2.52 -3.41 25.22
CA GLU A 55 -3.79 -3.87 24.64
C GLU A 55 -4.34 -2.93 23.56
N ASN A 56 -3.97 -1.64 23.56
CA ASN A 56 -4.55 -0.66 22.64
C ASN A 56 -3.48 0.04 21.78
N LEU A 57 -2.53 0.74 22.41
CA LEU A 57 -1.62 1.64 21.67
C LEU A 57 -0.61 0.89 20.79
N ALA A 58 0.02 -0.17 21.31
CA ALA A 58 1.01 -0.94 20.56
C ALA A 58 0.40 -1.73 19.37
N PRO A 59 -0.79 -2.37 19.50
CA PRO A 59 -1.47 -2.95 18.36
C PRO A 59 -1.84 -1.93 17.29
N MET A 60 -2.38 -0.75 17.68
CA MET A 60 -2.78 0.30 16.75
C MET A 60 -1.59 0.96 16.03
N SER A 61 -0.44 1.09 16.71
CA SER A 61 0.77 1.64 16.09
C SER A 61 1.40 0.68 15.09
N GLY A 62 1.21 -0.63 15.27
CA GLY A 62 1.74 -1.66 14.38
C GLY A 62 0.81 -2.06 13.22
N SER A 63 -0.51 -1.87 13.32
CA SER A 63 -1.46 -2.31 12.29
C SER A 63 -1.42 -1.43 11.05
N LEU A 64 -1.48 -0.11 11.21
CA LEU A 64 -1.57 0.84 10.10
C LEU A 64 -0.37 0.74 9.14
N PRO A 65 0.90 0.69 9.58
CA PRO A 65 2.03 0.50 8.66
C PRO A 65 1.93 -0.80 7.86
N ARG A 66 1.54 -1.91 8.51
CA ARG A 66 1.40 -3.22 7.85
C ARG A 66 0.26 -3.27 6.85
N ASP A 67 -0.86 -2.61 7.16
CA ASP A 67 -2.00 -2.52 6.25
C ASP A 67 -1.66 -1.64 5.03
N LEU A 68 -0.89 -0.57 5.22
CA LEU A 68 -0.37 0.27 4.14
C LEU A 68 0.63 -0.50 3.25
N ASP A 69 1.52 -1.29 3.84
CA ASP A 69 2.44 -2.15 3.08
C ASP A 69 1.66 -3.17 2.23
N ARG A 70 0.66 -3.85 2.83
CA ARG A 70 -0.21 -4.79 2.09
C ARG A 70 -0.99 -4.13 0.96
N ALA A 71 -1.45 -2.90 1.15
CA ALA A 71 -2.15 -2.15 0.11
C ALA A 71 -1.20 -1.76 -1.04
N GLU A 72 0.04 -1.36 -0.74
CA GLU A 72 1.05 -1.08 -1.76
C GLU A 72 1.39 -2.33 -2.58
N ASP A 73 1.62 -3.46 -1.91
CA ASP A 73 1.89 -4.75 -2.55
C ASP A 73 0.74 -5.20 -3.47
N ALA A 74 -0.51 -4.98 -3.06
CA ALA A 74 -1.67 -5.28 -3.89
C ALA A 74 -1.69 -4.44 -5.17
N ILE A 75 -1.39 -3.13 -5.08
CA ILE A 75 -1.30 -2.24 -6.25
C ILE A 75 -0.17 -2.70 -7.18
N LEU A 76 1.00 -3.04 -6.64
CA LEU A 76 2.13 -3.56 -7.42
C LEU A 76 1.78 -4.87 -8.14
N GLY A 77 1.05 -5.77 -7.46
CA GLY A 77 0.56 -7.02 -8.04
C GLY A 77 -0.38 -6.77 -9.23
N GLU A 78 -1.31 -5.83 -9.09
CA GLU A 78 -2.23 -5.42 -10.16
C GLU A 78 -1.49 -4.78 -11.35
N ILE A 79 -0.49 -3.94 -11.10
CA ILE A 79 0.37 -3.38 -12.16
C ILE A 79 1.04 -4.52 -12.94
N ALA A 80 1.68 -5.46 -12.24
CA ALA A 80 2.35 -6.58 -12.88
C ALA A 80 1.38 -7.45 -13.70
N HIS A 81 0.14 -7.62 -13.23
CA HIS A 81 -0.91 -8.31 -13.98
C HIS A 81 -1.32 -7.53 -15.23
N ALA A 82 -1.58 -6.22 -15.11
CA ALA A 82 -1.97 -5.36 -16.22
C ALA A 82 -0.87 -5.27 -17.30
N GLU A 83 0.41 -5.22 -16.91
CA GLU A 83 1.53 -5.22 -17.84
C GLU A 83 1.65 -6.52 -18.62
N ARG A 84 1.39 -7.68 -17.97
CA ARG A 84 1.32 -8.97 -18.68
C ARG A 84 0.17 -9.00 -19.69
N ALA A 85 -0.99 -8.47 -19.31
CA ALA A 85 -2.15 -8.38 -20.19
C ALA A 85 -1.88 -7.46 -21.40
N ALA A 86 -1.23 -6.31 -21.18
CA ALA A 86 -0.84 -5.39 -22.24
C ALA A 86 0.15 -6.02 -23.24
N ARG A 87 1.18 -6.73 -22.74
CA ARG A 87 2.10 -7.50 -23.60
C ARG A 87 1.35 -8.54 -24.44
N THR A 88 0.48 -9.32 -23.80
CA THR A 88 -0.32 -10.34 -24.50
C THR A 88 -1.23 -9.73 -25.58
N ALA A 89 -1.86 -8.58 -25.30
CA ALA A 89 -2.69 -7.88 -26.27
C ALA A 89 -1.87 -7.39 -27.48
N ARG A 90 -0.67 -6.85 -27.22
CA ARG A 90 0.26 -6.40 -28.25
C ARG A 90 0.75 -7.56 -29.12
N ASP A 91 1.12 -8.68 -28.49
CA ASP A 91 1.58 -9.87 -29.21
C ASP A 91 0.48 -10.44 -30.11
N ARG A 92 -0.78 -10.44 -29.65
CA ARG A 92 -1.93 -10.86 -30.49
C ARG A 92 -2.14 -9.92 -31.67
N ALA A 93 -2.17 -8.61 -31.43
CA ALA A 93 -2.33 -7.62 -32.50
C ALA A 93 -1.20 -7.67 -33.55
N THR A 94 -0.01 -8.16 -33.16
CA THR A 94 1.13 -8.34 -34.08
C THR A 94 1.07 -9.66 -34.86
N ASN A 95 0.43 -10.69 -34.31
CA ASN A 95 0.40 -12.05 -34.89
C ASN A 95 -0.91 -12.42 -35.61
N GLU A 96 -1.95 -11.57 -35.56
CA GLU A 96 -3.16 -11.72 -36.38
C GLU A 96 -2.96 -10.98 -37.73
N PRO A 97 -2.80 -11.69 -38.87
CA PRO A 97 -2.88 -11.06 -40.17
C PRO A 97 -4.32 -10.64 -40.47
N ALA A 98 -4.47 -9.46 -41.09
CA ALA A 98 -5.73 -8.91 -41.59
C ALA A 98 -6.43 -9.83 -42.61
#